data_AF-A0A7C1GUM9-F1
#
_entry.id   AF-A0A7C1GUM9-F1
#
_cell.length_a   1.000
_cell.length_b   1.000
_cell.length_c   1.000
_cell.angle_alpha   90.00
_cell.angle_beta   90.00
_cell.angle_gamma   90.00
#
_symmetry.space_group_name_H-M   'P 1'
#
loop_
_entity.id
_entity.type
_entity.pdbx_description
1 polymer ?
#
loop_
_entity_poly.entity_id
_entity_poly.type
_entity_poly.pdbx_seq_one_letter_code
_entity_poly.pdbx_strand_id
1 'polypeptide(L)'
;MQKSTFVCKTITPMLSRSMYSKIENSWRFELRPQSIKGVMRFWFRALVPCVVDPNWLNGSKKAFSALHYLEGLMFGSQEKKSPFSLTVSYADDIEESVDTLVNSNDKFFRNALFGTYELRGNNPSFSYMMPDQSFTIRIRYSSSVLPIQKALTDSLMTLISNYSGFGAKARDGFGSFSITKAKGAEEESVGKQPSTSESLLLKMIREIDLDGDVFRLVHEERNLSPYEFPTIARSKEMTALANSTSWRRNIIRSLTGLRNMDGEPQTIYSNLKLVKLRGYRQEDDNLNPMRAAYFSNIAPSRDFVMRTSIMGLPIIYQKFGEYPGTTGRGAATISNNDSGSGRKASPIFVSVHKAVNNTYFARILLMASKISPERDSHDRPVIYARVNNRSYPILGNENFEELWNLIEGVIQ
;
A
#
# COMPACT_ATOMS: atom_id res chain seq x y z
N MET A 1 -35.23 -1.49 1.74
CA MET A 1 -33.86 -1.37 1.18
C MET A 1 -32.93 -0.86 2.27
N GLN A 2 -31.92 -1.65 2.67
CA GLN A 2 -31.00 -1.26 3.73
C GLN A 2 -29.95 -0.27 3.19
N LYS A 3 -29.50 0.65 4.04
CA LYS A 3 -28.51 1.68 3.68
C LYS A 3 -27.55 1.94 4.82
N SER A 4 -26.30 2.24 4.46
CA SER A 4 -25.29 2.78 5.38
C SER A 4 -24.75 4.08 4.82
N THR A 5 -24.50 5.06 5.68
CA THR A 5 -23.98 6.38 5.28
C THR A 5 -22.82 6.76 6.18
N PHE A 6 -21.67 7.00 5.54
CA PHE A 6 -20.44 7.40 6.19
C PHE A 6 -20.13 8.84 5.78
N VAL A 7 -20.18 9.75 6.75
CA VAL A 7 -19.66 11.11 6.59
C VAL A 7 -18.21 11.08 7.00
N CYS A 8 -17.34 11.45 6.07
CA CYS A 8 -15.91 11.33 6.20
C CYS A 8 -15.25 12.71 6.09
N LYS A 9 -14.08 12.85 6.73
CA LYS A 9 -13.26 14.06 6.67
C LYS A 9 -11.82 13.66 6.34
N THR A 10 -11.22 14.29 5.35
CA THR A 10 -9.83 14.04 4.98
C THR A 10 -8.89 14.50 6.09
N ILE A 11 -7.83 13.72 6.34
CA ILE A 11 -6.76 14.04 7.31
C ILE A 11 -5.51 14.50 6.56
N THR A 12 -5.24 13.88 5.41
CA THR A 12 -4.15 14.22 4.51
C THR A 12 -4.71 14.46 3.11
N PRO A 13 -3.96 15.16 2.22
CA PRO A 13 -4.41 15.42 0.85
C PRO A 13 -4.82 14.12 0.15
N MET A 14 -6.03 14.07 -0.39
CA MET A 14 -6.51 12.93 -1.16
C MET A 14 -6.28 13.18 -2.64
N LEU A 15 -5.42 12.37 -3.23
CA LEU A 15 -4.95 12.55 -4.60
C LEU A 15 -5.77 11.67 -5.54
N SER A 16 -6.63 12.25 -6.36
CA SER A 16 -7.39 11.49 -7.36
C SER A 16 -7.63 12.33 -8.61
N ARG A 17 -7.74 11.69 -9.76
CA ARG A 17 -7.87 12.35 -11.06
C ARG A 17 -9.20 12.01 -11.70
N SER A 18 -9.86 13.02 -12.28
CA SER A 18 -10.98 12.78 -13.17
C SER A 18 -10.55 12.15 -14.49
N MET A 19 -11.44 11.40 -15.12
CA MET A 19 -11.24 10.85 -16.46
C MET A 19 -11.75 11.80 -17.54
N TYR A 20 -12.70 12.67 -17.19
CA TYR A 20 -13.49 13.42 -18.16
C TYR A 20 -13.38 14.93 -17.98
N SER A 21 -12.95 15.39 -16.81
CA SER A 21 -12.90 16.83 -16.52
C SER A 21 -11.48 17.32 -16.38
N LYS A 22 -11.12 18.19 -17.31
CA LYS A 22 -9.86 18.94 -17.34
C LYS A 22 -10.20 20.42 -17.36
N ILE A 23 -9.67 21.19 -16.42
CA ILE A 23 -9.72 22.66 -16.43
C ILE A 23 -8.36 23.12 -16.93
N GLU A 24 -8.34 23.80 -18.08
CA GLU A 24 -7.11 24.20 -18.77
C GLU A 24 -6.12 23.02 -18.93
N ASN A 25 -5.07 23.03 -18.11
CA ASN A 25 -4.03 22.03 -18.05
C ASN A 25 -4.00 21.30 -16.68
N SER A 26 -5.13 21.11 -16.02
CA SER A 26 -5.22 20.36 -14.76
C SER A 26 -6.43 19.43 -14.75
N TRP A 27 -6.25 18.17 -14.38
CA TRP A 27 -7.36 17.23 -14.17
C TRP A 27 -8.08 17.55 -12.87
N ARG A 28 -9.41 17.67 -12.90
CA ARG A 28 -10.18 17.90 -11.66
C ARG A 28 -10.07 16.71 -10.73
N PHE A 29 -10.22 16.97 -9.44
CA PHE A 29 -10.35 15.91 -8.46
C PHE A 29 -11.64 15.11 -8.69
N GLU A 30 -11.56 13.79 -8.62
CA GLU A 30 -12.74 12.92 -8.66
C GLU A 30 -12.56 11.70 -7.75
N LEU A 31 -13.38 11.58 -6.70
CA LEU A 31 -13.40 10.38 -5.86
C LEU A 31 -14.43 9.39 -6.37
N ARG A 32 -13.98 8.43 -7.18
CA ARG A 32 -14.86 7.49 -7.87
C ARG A 32 -15.36 6.35 -6.97
N PRO A 33 -16.66 6.02 -7.01
CA PRO A 33 -17.20 4.85 -6.32
C PRO A 33 -16.47 3.54 -6.67
N GLN A 34 -16.03 3.39 -7.92
CA GLN A 34 -15.30 2.21 -8.39
C GLN A 34 -13.93 2.08 -7.70
N SER A 35 -13.22 3.20 -7.51
CA SER A 35 -11.93 3.22 -6.81
C SER A 35 -12.09 2.82 -5.34
N ILE A 36 -13.11 3.34 -4.66
CA ILE A 36 -13.43 2.96 -3.28
C ILE A 36 -13.73 1.46 -3.20
N LYS A 37 -14.57 0.94 -4.12
CA LYS A 37 -14.89 -0.49 -4.17
C LYS A 37 -13.65 -1.36 -4.40
N GLY A 38 -12.70 -0.88 -5.22
CA GLY A 38 -11.41 -1.53 -5.42
C GLY A 38 -10.59 -1.63 -4.13
N VAL A 39 -10.57 -0.56 -3.32
CA VAL A 39 -9.91 -0.56 -2.01
C VAL A 39 -10.63 -1.50 -1.04
N MET A 40 -11.97 -1.52 -1.02
CA MET A 40 -12.73 -2.48 -0.21
C MET A 40 -12.43 -3.93 -0.59
N ARG A 41 -12.33 -4.25 -1.89
CA ARG A 41 -11.92 -5.58 -2.37
C ARG A 41 -10.52 -5.95 -1.90
N PHE A 42 -9.57 -5.02 -2.00
CA PHE A 42 -8.21 -5.26 -1.52
C PHE A 42 -8.18 -5.62 -0.03
N TRP A 43 -8.84 -4.83 0.82
CA TRP A 43 -8.86 -5.08 2.26
C TRP A 43 -9.66 -6.32 2.64
N PHE A 44 -10.73 -6.63 1.91
CA PHE A 44 -11.43 -7.91 2.06
C PHE A 44 -10.50 -9.08 1.74
N ARG A 45 -9.78 -9.05 0.60
CA ARG A 45 -8.83 -10.11 0.27
C ARG A 45 -7.71 -10.24 1.29
N ALA A 46 -7.23 -9.13 1.84
CA ALA A 46 -6.23 -9.15 2.90
C ALA A 46 -6.74 -9.80 4.21
N LEU A 47 -8.05 -9.69 4.47
CA LEU A 47 -8.71 -10.24 5.66
C LEU A 47 -9.02 -11.74 5.55
N VAL A 48 -9.39 -12.23 4.36
CA VAL A 48 -9.85 -13.63 4.17
C VAL A 48 -8.89 -14.68 4.76
N PRO A 49 -7.55 -14.60 4.54
CA PRO A 49 -6.61 -15.57 5.12
C PRO A 49 -6.53 -15.58 6.64
N CYS A 50 -7.14 -14.61 7.34
CA CYS A 50 -7.25 -14.65 8.80
C CYS A 50 -8.29 -15.69 9.28
N VAL A 51 -9.23 -16.08 8.40
CA VAL A 51 -10.37 -16.91 8.78
C VAL A 51 -10.41 -18.24 8.03
N VAL A 52 -10.05 -18.24 6.74
CA VAL A 52 -10.11 -19.45 5.89
C VAL A 52 -8.83 -19.64 5.06
N ASP A 53 -8.51 -20.88 4.70
CA ASP A 53 -7.49 -21.16 3.67
C ASP A 53 -8.03 -20.66 2.32
N PRO A 54 -7.41 -19.64 1.69
CA PRO A 54 -7.93 -19.06 0.45
C PRO A 54 -7.91 -20.04 -0.73
N ASN A 55 -7.20 -21.17 -0.62
CA ASN A 55 -7.09 -22.17 -1.67
C ASN A 55 -8.03 -23.37 -1.48
N TRP A 56 -8.82 -23.42 -0.41
CA TRP A 56 -9.65 -24.58 -0.09
C TRP A 56 -11.13 -24.31 -0.33
N LEU A 57 -11.73 -25.02 -1.28
CA LEU A 57 -13.16 -24.92 -1.57
C LEU A 57 -13.73 -26.31 -1.91
N ASN A 58 -14.82 -26.70 -1.25
CA ASN A 58 -15.55 -27.96 -1.48
C ASN A 58 -14.63 -29.19 -1.42
N GLY A 59 -13.85 -29.33 -0.35
CA GLY A 59 -12.92 -30.45 -0.17
C GLY A 59 -11.71 -30.49 -1.12
N SER A 60 -11.54 -29.47 -1.97
CA SER A 60 -10.47 -29.42 -2.98
C SER A 60 -9.55 -28.23 -2.79
N LYS A 61 -8.24 -28.45 -2.97
CA LYS A 61 -7.23 -27.41 -2.93
C LYS A 61 -6.94 -26.89 -4.35
N LYS A 62 -7.35 -25.66 -4.64
CA LYS A 62 -7.08 -24.95 -5.90
C LYS A 62 -6.70 -23.50 -5.60
N ALA A 63 -5.68 -22.99 -6.26
CA ALA A 63 -5.16 -21.64 -6.03
C ALA A 63 -6.29 -20.59 -6.00
N PHE A 64 -6.44 -19.93 -4.85
CA PHE A 64 -7.39 -18.85 -4.55
C PHE A 64 -8.88 -19.15 -4.79
N SER A 65 -9.29 -20.42 -4.87
CA SER A 65 -10.69 -20.79 -5.14
C SER A 65 -11.67 -20.23 -4.10
N ALA A 66 -11.37 -20.40 -2.81
CA ALA A 66 -12.20 -19.91 -1.71
C ALA A 66 -12.25 -18.38 -1.70
N LEU A 67 -11.10 -17.74 -1.91
CA LEU A 67 -10.98 -16.29 -1.96
C LEU A 67 -11.87 -15.69 -3.06
N HIS A 68 -11.80 -16.24 -4.27
CA HIS A 68 -12.61 -15.77 -5.40
C HIS A 68 -14.10 -15.99 -5.19
N TYR A 69 -14.48 -17.12 -4.60
CA TYR A 69 -15.87 -17.40 -4.26
C TYR A 69 -16.42 -16.36 -3.26
N LEU A 70 -15.70 -16.14 -2.15
CA LEU A 70 -16.08 -15.18 -1.12
C LEU A 70 -16.08 -13.73 -1.63
N GLU A 71 -15.09 -13.33 -2.44
CA GLU A 71 -15.07 -12.01 -3.07
C GLU A 71 -16.26 -11.83 -4.02
N GLY A 72 -16.63 -12.87 -4.77
CA GLY A 72 -17.80 -12.90 -5.64
C GLY A 72 -19.12 -12.75 -4.89
N LEU A 73 -19.26 -13.40 -3.73
CA LEU A 73 -20.42 -13.22 -2.85
C LEU A 73 -20.54 -11.79 -2.33
N MET A 74 -19.42 -11.18 -1.94
CA MET A 74 -19.39 -9.84 -1.35
C MET A 74 -19.52 -8.71 -2.36
N PHE A 75 -18.81 -8.79 -3.49
CA PHE A 75 -18.66 -7.66 -4.42
C PHE A 75 -19.24 -7.91 -5.81
N GLY A 76 -19.78 -9.11 -6.05
CA GLY A 76 -20.16 -9.59 -7.37
C GLY A 76 -18.96 -10.06 -8.20
N SER A 77 -19.27 -10.79 -9.26
CA SER A 77 -18.35 -11.33 -10.27
C SER A 77 -18.83 -10.93 -11.68
N GLN A 78 -18.21 -11.50 -12.72
CA GLN A 78 -18.72 -11.36 -14.09
C GLN A 78 -20.08 -12.06 -14.28
N GLU A 79 -20.36 -13.07 -13.46
CA GLU A 79 -21.59 -13.88 -13.53
C GLU A 79 -22.67 -13.39 -12.55
N LYS A 80 -22.28 -12.68 -11.48
CA LYS A 80 -23.18 -12.24 -10.42
C LYS A 80 -23.04 -10.75 -10.14
N LYS A 81 -24.15 -10.01 -10.21
CA LYS A 81 -24.17 -8.59 -9.84
C LYS A 81 -23.80 -8.40 -8.36
N SER A 82 -23.10 -7.31 -8.07
CA SER A 82 -22.80 -6.87 -6.71
C SER A 82 -24.06 -6.76 -5.84
N PRO A 83 -24.04 -7.27 -4.60
CA PRO A 83 -25.16 -7.17 -3.66
C PRO A 83 -25.37 -5.74 -3.12
N PHE A 84 -24.42 -4.84 -3.36
CA PHE A 84 -24.54 -3.42 -2.99
C PHE A 84 -24.03 -2.48 -4.09
N SER A 85 -24.49 -1.22 -4.03
CA SER A 85 -23.98 -0.11 -4.83
C SER A 85 -23.43 1.01 -3.92
N LEU A 86 -22.48 1.78 -4.47
CA LEU A 86 -21.82 2.90 -3.79
C LEU A 86 -22.15 4.20 -4.51
N THR A 87 -22.44 5.25 -3.74
CA THR A 87 -22.48 6.62 -4.24
C THR A 87 -21.58 7.49 -3.37
N VAL A 88 -20.84 8.39 -4.00
CA VAL A 88 -19.94 9.33 -3.33
C VAL A 88 -20.43 10.73 -3.62
N SER A 89 -20.43 11.61 -2.61
CA SER A 89 -20.72 13.03 -2.78
C SER A 89 -19.72 13.88 -2.00
N TYR A 90 -19.22 14.93 -2.61
CA TYR A 90 -18.32 15.94 -2.05
C TYR A 90 -18.61 17.29 -2.73
N ALA A 91 -17.98 18.38 -2.29
CA ALA A 91 -18.18 19.69 -2.88
C ALA A 91 -17.64 19.74 -4.32
N ASP A 92 -18.36 20.41 -5.24
CA ASP A 92 -18.02 20.40 -6.66
C ASP A 92 -16.79 21.27 -7.00
N ASP A 93 -16.39 22.18 -6.13
CA ASP A 93 -15.38 23.23 -6.32
C ASP A 93 -13.96 22.83 -5.86
N ILE A 94 -13.59 21.55 -5.97
CA ILE A 94 -12.24 21.09 -5.62
C ILE A 94 -11.27 21.38 -6.78
N GLU A 95 -10.57 22.50 -6.68
CA GLU A 95 -9.67 23.00 -7.74
C GLU A 95 -8.19 23.04 -7.32
N GLU A 96 -7.89 22.89 -6.03
CA GLU A 96 -6.52 22.99 -5.49
C GLU A 96 -5.54 22.03 -6.19
N SER A 97 -4.58 22.58 -6.93
CA SER A 97 -3.61 21.82 -7.75
C SER A 97 -2.52 21.17 -6.91
N VAL A 98 -2.15 19.92 -7.21
CA VAL A 98 -0.99 19.24 -6.59
C VAL A 98 0.31 20.05 -6.70
N ASP A 99 0.42 20.93 -7.70
CA ASP A 99 1.58 21.81 -7.87
C ASP A 99 1.78 22.74 -6.67
N THR A 100 0.72 23.13 -5.95
CA THR A 100 0.84 23.99 -4.76
C THR A 100 1.58 23.27 -3.62
N LEU A 101 1.45 21.94 -3.51
CA LEU A 101 2.23 21.13 -2.58
C LEU A 101 3.68 21.00 -3.03
N VAL A 102 3.88 20.65 -4.30
CA VAL A 102 5.20 20.34 -4.90
C VAL A 102 6.09 21.57 -5.03
N ASN A 103 5.50 22.75 -5.26
CA ASN A 103 6.20 24.04 -5.38
C ASN A 103 6.24 24.82 -4.06
N SER A 104 5.67 24.29 -2.98
CA SER A 104 5.84 24.90 -1.67
C SER A 104 7.30 24.88 -1.21
N ASN A 105 7.63 25.70 -0.21
CA ASN A 105 8.96 25.72 0.42
C ASN A 105 9.38 24.36 1.00
N ASP A 106 8.43 23.44 1.21
CA ASP A 106 8.69 22.09 1.67
C ASP A 106 9.05 21.16 0.51
N LYS A 107 10.34 21.15 0.17
CA LYS A 107 10.92 20.32 -0.90
C LYS A 107 10.64 18.81 -0.74
N PHE A 108 10.22 18.34 0.44
CA PHE A 108 9.89 16.92 0.67
C PHE A 108 8.68 16.45 -0.16
N PHE A 109 7.74 17.33 -0.49
CA PHE A 109 6.58 16.92 -1.30
C PHE A 109 6.99 16.46 -2.69
N ARG A 110 8.07 17.00 -3.26
CA ARG A 110 8.61 16.51 -4.54
C ARG A 110 8.95 15.02 -4.48
N ASN A 111 9.58 14.60 -3.39
CA ASN A 111 9.93 13.19 -3.21
C ASN A 111 8.72 12.34 -2.83
N ALA A 112 7.87 12.83 -1.92
CA ALA A 112 6.67 12.13 -1.46
C ALA A 112 5.67 11.86 -2.60
N LEU A 113 5.50 12.84 -3.48
CA LEU A 113 4.56 12.84 -4.58
C LEU A 113 5.20 12.43 -5.90
N PHE A 114 6.44 11.92 -5.89
CA PHE A 114 7.11 11.48 -7.11
C PHE A 114 6.23 10.47 -7.87
N GLY A 115 6.02 10.72 -9.17
CA GLY A 115 5.17 9.92 -10.04
C GLY A 115 3.69 10.28 -9.99
N THR A 116 3.26 11.20 -9.13
CA THR A 116 1.94 11.83 -9.24
C THR A 116 2.00 13.14 -10.02
N TYR A 117 3.17 13.74 -10.22
CA TYR A 117 3.32 14.91 -11.06
C TYR A 117 4.49 14.68 -12.03
N GLU A 118 4.53 15.44 -13.12
CA GLU A 118 5.60 15.31 -14.09
C GLU A 118 6.82 16.15 -13.70
N LEU A 119 8.03 15.61 -13.90
CA LEU A 119 9.27 16.29 -13.57
C LEU A 119 9.75 17.24 -14.69
N ARG A 120 9.24 17.09 -15.92
CA ARG A 120 9.68 17.85 -17.11
C ARG A 120 8.50 18.03 -18.08
N GLY A 121 8.08 19.26 -18.35
CA GLY A 121 7.11 19.61 -19.40
C GLY A 121 5.92 20.47 -18.93
N ASN A 122 5.13 20.95 -19.90
CA ASN A 122 3.84 21.65 -19.74
C ASN A 122 2.67 20.64 -19.69
N ASN A 123 2.84 19.48 -19.05
CA ASN A 123 1.78 18.47 -19.00
C ASN A 123 0.86 18.65 -17.80
N PRO A 124 -0.37 18.12 -17.86
CA PRO A 124 -1.39 18.54 -16.93
C PRO A 124 -1.17 18.06 -15.51
N SER A 125 -1.23 19.00 -14.57
CA SER A 125 -1.33 18.71 -13.13
C SER A 125 -2.71 18.11 -12.83
N PHE A 126 -3.00 17.87 -11.54
CA PHE A 126 -4.34 17.50 -11.13
C PHE A 126 -4.67 18.05 -9.76
N SER A 127 -5.95 18.28 -9.51
CA SER A 127 -6.43 18.80 -8.24
C SER A 127 -6.57 17.69 -7.19
N TYR A 128 -6.53 18.07 -5.93
CA TYR A 128 -6.68 17.16 -4.79
C TYR A 128 -7.68 17.69 -3.77
N MET A 129 -8.32 16.79 -3.03
CA MET A 129 -9.14 17.18 -1.88
C MET A 129 -8.22 17.49 -0.71
N MET A 130 -8.28 18.72 -0.22
CA MET A 130 -7.47 19.24 0.89
C MET A 130 -7.77 18.52 2.19
N PRO A 131 -6.86 18.53 3.18
CA PRO A 131 -7.17 18.13 4.54
C PRO A 131 -8.39 18.88 5.10
N ASP A 132 -9.08 18.23 6.03
CA ASP A 132 -10.27 18.72 6.70
C ASP A 132 -11.51 18.96 5.79
N GLN A 133 -11.46 18.62 4.50
CA GLN A 133 -12.63 18.62 3.62
C GLN A 133 -13.50 17.38 3.82
N SER A 134 -14.81 17.54 3.65
CA SER A 134 -15.78 16.48 3.89
C SER A 134 -16.22 15.80 2.59
N PHE A 135 -16.44 14.49 2.68
CA PHE A 135 -17.09 13.71 1.64
C PHE A 135 -18.03 12.69 2.29
N THR A 136 -19.01 12.20 1.54
CA THR A 136 -19.98 11.23 2.03
C THR A 136 -20.00 10.01 1.12
N ILE A 137 -19.90 8.83 1.71
CA ILE A 137 -20.09 7.54 1.05
C ILE A 137 -21.44 6.99 1.50
N ARG A 138 -22.29 6.63 0.54
CA ARG A 138 -23.53 5.91 0.81
C ARG A 138 -23.49 4.53 0.16
N ILE A 139 -23.76 3.51 0.96
CA ILE A 139 -23.87 2.12 0.52
C ILE A 139 -25.35 1.74 0.51
N ARG A 140 -25.85 1.28 -0.64
CA ARG A 140 -27.21 0.77 -0.78
C ARG A 140 -27.14 -0.74 -1.01
N TYR A 141 -27.81 -1.50 -0.17
CA TYR A 141 -27.81 -2.96 -0.21
C TYR A 141 -29.07 -3.48 -0.90
N SER A 142 -28.94 -4.58 -1.66
CA SER A 142 -30.10 -5.32 -2.16
C SER A 142 -30.91 -5.88 -0.98
N SER A 143 -32.18 -6.18 -1.22
CA SER A 143 -33.04 -6.83 -0.20
C SER A 143 -32.55 -8.23 0.20
N SER A 144 -31.76 -8.88 -0.66
CA SER A 144 -31.20 -10.21 -0.44
C SER A 144 -29.92 -10.25 0.40
N VAL A 145 -29.37 -9.10 0.81
CA VAL A 145 -28.14 -9.07 1.63
C VAL A 145 -28.45 -9.46 3.06
N LEU A 146 -27.71 -10.44 3.58
CA LEU A 146 -27.80 -10.86 4.97
C LEU A 146 -27.34 -9.75 5.92
N PRO A 147 -27.93 -9.61 7.12
CA PRO A 147 -27.48 -8.62 8.11
C PRO A 147 -25.98 -8.71 8.41
N ILE A 148 -25.43 -9.93 8.52
CA ILE A 148 -24.00 -10.13 8.77
C ILE A 148 -23.14 -9.66 7.60
N GLN A 149 -23.59 -9.87 6.36
CA GLN A 149 -22.90 -9.46 5.15
C GLN A 149 -22.84 -7.93 5.03
N LYS A 150 -23.95 -7.26 5.39
CA LYS A 150 -23.99 -5.81 5.52
C LYS A 150 -23.01 -5.33 6.61
N ALA A 151 -23.04 -5.93 7.80
CA ALA A 151 -22.17 -5.55 8.90
C ALA A 151 -20.68 -5.68 8.52
N LEU A 152 -20.29 -6.77 7.84
CA LEU A 152 -18.95 -6.96 7.30
C LEU A 152 -18.59 -5.91 6.24
N THR A 153 -19.51 -5.58 5.33
CA THR A 153 -19.27 -4.54 4.32
C THR A 153 -19.05 -3.18 4.97
N ASP A 154 -19.80 -2.86 6.02
CA ASP A 154 -19.66 -1.63 6.80
C ASP A 154 -18.36 -1.62 7.61
N SER A 155 -17.96 -2.74 8.22
CA SER A 155 -16.71 -2.83 9.00
C SER A 155 -15.47 -2.63 8.12
N LEU A 156 -15.52 -3.03 6.84
CA LEU A 156 -14.45 -2.74 5.87
C LEU A 156 -14.20 -1.23 5.71
N MET A 157 -15.24 -0.39 5.79
CA MET A 157 -15.05 1.07 5.73
C MET A 157 -14.24 1.59 6.91
N THR A 158 -14.55 1.08 8.11
CA THR A 158 -13.83 1.42 9.34
C THR A 158 -12.40 0.86 9.31
N LEU A 159 -12.20 -0.35 8.77
CA LEU A 159 -10.87 -0.92 8.57
C LEU A 159 -10.03 -0.05 7.63
N ILE A 160 -10.59 0.37 6.49
CA ILE A 160 -9.92 1.23 5.52
C ILE A 160 -9.53 2.58 6.14
N SER A 161 -10.44 3.22 6.89
CA SER A 161 -10.13 4.51 7.52
C SER A 161 -9.01 4.41 8.57
N ASN A 162 -8.78 3.22 9.13
CA ASN A 162 -7.78 2.99 10.19
C ASN A 162 -6.40 2.59 9.66
N TYR A 163 -6.31 1.98 8.48
CA TYR A 163 -5.07 1.39 7.96
C TYR A 163 -4.69 1.86 6.55
N SER A 164 -5.50 2.73 5.96
CA SER A 164 -5.37 3.09 4.56
C SER A 164 -5.90 4.50 4.28
N GLY A 165 -6.17 4.74 3.00
CA GLY A 165 -6.80 5.94 2.48
C GLY A 165 -7.34 5.68 1.08
N PHE A 166 -7.85 6.73 0.44
CA PHE A 166 -8.25 6.66 -0.97
C PHE A 166 -7.31 7.47 -1.86
N GLY A 167 -7.23 7.07 -3.13
CA GLY A 167 -6.45 7.79 -4.14
C GLY A 167 -5.00 7.32 -4.25
N ALA A 168 -4.21 8.11 -5.00
CA ALA A 168 -2.79 7.85 -5.21
C ALA A 168 -1.99 8.05 -3.92
N LYS A 169 -0.91 7.29 -3.77
CA LYS A 169 0.00 7.36 -2.61
C LYS A 169 -0.66 7.04 -1.26
N ALA A 170 -1.81 6.35 -1.27
CA ALA A 170 -2.50 5.94 -0.05
C ALA A 170 -1.68 5.03 0.88
N ARG A 171 -0.71 4.29 0.35
CA ARG A 171 0.23 3.49 1.16
C ARG A 171 1.32 4.33 1.83
N ASP A 172 1.54 5.55 1.35
CA ASP A 172 2.57 6.47 1.83
C ASP A 172 1.98 7.54 2.77
N GLY A 173 0.76 7.34 3.27
CA GLY A 173 0.09 8.23 4.23
C GLY A 173 -0.87 9.27 3.62
N PHE A 174 -0.90 9.44 2.29
CA PHE A 174 -1.83 10.36 1.63
C PHE A 174 -3.26 9.81 1.54
N GLY A 175 -4.25 10.68 1.39
CA GLY A 175 -5.66 10.29 1.30
C GLY A 175 -6.23 9.60 2.54
N SER A 176 -5.51 9.64 3.67
CA SER A 176 -6.00 9.22 4.98
C SER A 176 -7.21 10.07 5.36
N PHE A 177 -8.22 9.47 5.97
CA PHE A 177 -9.47 10.13 6.34
C PHE A 177 -10.04 9.54 7.63
N SER A 178 -10.88 10.30 8.34
CA SER A 178 -11.67 9.81 9.46
C SER A 178 -13.15 9.70 9.07
N ILE A 179 -13.85 8.77 9.70
CA ILE A 179 -15.30 8.70 9.68
C ILE A 179 -15.79 9.56 10.85
N THR A 180 -16.49 10.65 10.56
CA THR A 180 -17.00 11.57 11.59
C THR A 180 -18.42 11.24 12.03
N LYS A 181 -19.21 10.62 11.14
CA LYS A 181 -20.55 10.11 11.45
C LYS A 181 -20.81 8.85 10.63
N ALA A 182 -21.24 7.78 11.29
CA ALA A 182 -21.75 6.57 10.64
C ALA A 182 -23.24 6.41 10.99
N LYS A 183 -24.11 6.42 9.98
CA LYS A 183 -25.54 6.13 10.15
C LYS A 183 -25.85 4.75 9.61
N GLY A 184 -26.44 3.91 10.46
CA GLY A 184 -26.78 2.53 10.12
C GLY A 184 -25.59 1.57 10.16
N ALA A 185 -24.48 1.95 10.80
CA ALA A 185 -23.31 1.11 11.06
C ALA A 185 -22.86 1.34 12.51
N GLU A 186 -22.19 0.35 13.11
CA GLU A 186 -21.64 0.45 14.47
C GLU A 186 -20.36 1.29 14.48
N GLU A 187 -20.20 2.10 15.53
CA GLU A 187 -18.99 2.91 15.73
C GLU A 187 -17.96 2.08 16.52
N GLU A 188 -16.72 1.99 16.03
CA GLU A 188 -15.68 1.18 16.65
C GLU A 188 -14.49 2.01 17.12
N SER A 189 -13.93 1.62 18.27
CA SER A 189 -12.68 2.20 18.78
C SER A 189 -11.51 1.90 17.85
N VAL A 190 -10.69 2.91 17.53
CA VAL A 190 -9.42 2.79 16.78
C VAL A 190 -8.57 1.63 17.30
N GLY A 191 -8.09 0.78 16.40
CA GLY A 191 -7.24 -0.38 16.68
C GLY A 191 -7.95 -1.73 16.78
N LYS A 192 -9.27 -1.78 17.01
CA LYS A 192 -10.02 -3.06 17.09
C LYS A 192 -10.59 -3.56 15.75
N GLN A 193 -10.53 -2.73 14.71
CA GLN A 193 -11.20 -2.97 13.42
C GLN A 193 -10.82 -4.28 12.71
N PRO A 194 -9.53 -4.71 12.70
CA PRO A 194 -9.19 -5.98 12.06
C PRO A 194 -9.89 -7.15 12.75
N SER A 195 -9.85 -7.20 14.09
CA SER A 195 -10.50 -8.25 14.87
C SER A 195 -12.03 -8.23 14.73
N THR A 196 -12.66 -7.05 14.67
CA THR A 196 -14.10 -6.96 14.40
C THR A 196 -14.45 -7.50 13.02
N SER A 197 -13.71 -7.09 11.98
CA SER A 197 -13.96 -7.55 10.61
C SER A 197 -13.70 -9.05 10.47
N GLU A 198 -12.67 -9.57 11.14
CA GLU A 198 -12.35 -11.01 11.20
C GLU A 198 -13.49 -11.80 11.85
N SER A 199 -14.00 -11.32 13.00
CA SER A 199 -15.14 -11.92 13.70
C SER A 199 -16.41 -11.92 12.83
N LEU A 200 -16.70 -10.81 12.14
CA LEU A 200 -17.84 -10.70 11.24
C LEU A 200 -17.70 -11.62 10.03
N LEU A 201 -16.50 -11.75 9.47
CA LEU A 201 -16.23 -12.70 8.39
C LEU A 201 -16.43 -14.14 8.88
N LEU A 202 -15.89 -14.52 10.05
CA LEU A 202 -16.09 -15.84 10.62
C LEU A 202 -17.57 -16.17 10.85
N LYS A 203 -18.35 -15.21 11.38
CA LYS A 203 -19.80 -15.37 11.52
C LYS A 203 -20.48 -15.57 10.17
N MET A 204 -20.11 -14.77 9.16
CA MET A 204 -20.65 -14.93 7.81
C MET A 204 -20.32 -16.31 7.23
N ILE A 205 -19.08 -16.81 7.39
CA ILE A 205 -18.69 -18.15 6.94
C ILE A 205 -19.57 -19.21 7.60
N ARG A 206 -19.77 -19.14 8.92
CA ARG A 206 -20.63 -20.07 9.66
C ARG A 206 -22.10 -20.03 9.23
N GLU A 207 -22.59 -18.89 8.73
CA GLU A 207 -23.96 -18.79 8.21
C GLU A 207 -24.12 -19.41 6.81
N ILE A 208 -23.07 -19.37 5.98
CA ILE A 208 -23.13 -19.86 4.58
C ILE A 208 -22.59 -21.28 4.40
N ASP A 209 -21.88 -21.81 5.40
CA ASP A 209 -21.29 -23.14 5.44
C ASP A 209 -21.58 -23.77 6.80
N LEU A 210 -22.86 -24.17 6.98
CA LEU A 210 -23.38 -24.69 8.24
C LEU A 210 -22.72 -26.00 8.66
N ASP A 211 -22.41 -26.85 7.67
CA ASP A 211 -21.83 -28.18 7.90
C ASP A 211 -20.29 -28.13 7.97
N GLY A 212 -19.67 -27.04 7.49
CA GLY A 212 -18.21 -26.85 7.54
C GLY A 212 -17.44 -27.60 6.44
N ASP A 213 -18.13 -28.05 5.40
CA ASP A 213 -17.56 -28.86 4.31
C ASP A 213 -17.05 -27.99 3.14
N VAL A 214 -17.53 -26.74 3.05
CA VAL A 214 -17.19 -25.84 1.94
C VAL A 214 -15.85 -25.16 2.17
N PHE A 215 -15.62 -24.62 3.37
CA PHE A 215 -14.43 -23.85 3.71
C PHE A 215 -13.58 -24.52 4.78
N ARG A 216 -12.26 -24.47 4.59
CA ARG A 216 -11.32 -24.84 5.64
C ARG A 216 -11.02 -23.61 6.49
N LEU A 217 -11.55 -23.58 7.72
CA LEU A 217 -11.18 -22.56 8.70
C LEU A 217 -9.69 -22.69 9.05
N VAL A 218 -9.02 -21.56 9.23
CA VAL A 218 -7.64 -21.51 9.71
C VAL A 218 -7.57 -20.77 11.03
N HIS A 219 -6.67 -21.22 11.90
CA HIS A 219 -6.31 -20.50 13.10
C HIS A 219 -4.78 -20.50 13.17
N GLU A 220 -4.19 -19.44 12.63
CA GLU A 220 -2.75 -19.22 12.68
C GLU A 220 -2.47 -17.90 13.39
N GLU A 221 -1.45 -17.90 14.24
CA GLU A 221 -0.95 -16.65 14.81
C GLU A 221 -0.35 -15.77 13.71
N ARG A 222 -0.55 -14.46 13.85
CA ARG A 222 0.03 -13.48 12.93
C ARG A 222 1.56 -13.55 13.00
N ASN A 223 2.20 -13.64 11.85
CA ASN A 223 3.65 -13.64 11.72
C ASN A 223 4.05 -12.89 10.44
N LEU A 224 5.35 -12.80 10.13
CA LEU A 224 5.81 -12.15 8.90
C LEU A 224 6.38 -13.11 7.86
N SER A 225 5.91 -14.37 7.83
CA SER A 225 6.26 -15.27 6.74
C SER A 225 5.68 -14.78 5.40
N PRO A 226 6.46 -14.76 4.30
CA PRO A 226 5.99 -14.27 3.00
C PRO A 226 4.77 -15.04 2.48
N TYR A 227 3.67 -14.34 2.22
CA TYR A 227 2.48 -14.91 1.58
C TYR A 227 2.38 -14.56 0.09
N GLU A 228 1.58 -15.29 -0.69
CA GLU A 228 1.39 -15.00 -2.12
C GLU A 228 0.92 -13.55 -2.41
N PHE A 229 0.19 -12.95 -1.48
CA PHE A 229 -0.30 -11.57 -1.57
C PHE A 229 -0.37 -10.90 -0.19
N PRO A 230 -0.42 -9.56 -0.09
CA PRO A 230 -0.49 -8.88 1.20
C PRO A 230 -1.75 -9.27 1.99
N THR A 231 -1.57 -9.76 3.22
CA THR A 231 -2.66 -10.20 4.09
C THR A 231 -2.41 -9.77 5.54
N ILE A 232 -3.51 -9.54 6.27
CA ILE A 232 -3.49 -9.25 7.71
C ILE A 232 -3.00 -10.47 8.51
N ALA A 233 -3.21 -11.69 8.02
CA ALA A 233 -2.71 -12.92 8.66
C ALA A 233 -1.17 -12.96 8.69
N ARG A 234 -0.50 -12.26 7.77
CA ARG A 234 0.96 -12.14 7.69
C ARG A 234 1.41 -10.70 7.92
N SER A 235 1.04 -10.13 9.07
CA SER A 235 1.30 -8.71 9.34
C SER A 235 1.71 -8.39 10.77
N LYS A 236 2.39 -7.24 10.92
CA LYS A 236 2.66 -6.56 12.19
C LYS A 236 2.34 -5.08 12.03
N GLU A 237 1.98 -4.44 13.14
CA GLU A 237 1.62 -3.03 13.17
C GLU A 237 2.18 -2.30 14.39
N MET A 238 2.34 -1.00 14.27
CA MET A 238 2.72 -0.12 15.37
C MET A 238 2.09 1.27 15.19
N THR A 239 1.96 1.99 16.30
CA THR A 239 1.70 3.43 16.29
C THR A 239 3.03 4.17 16.40
N ALA A 240 3.25 5.14 15.52
CA ALA A 240 4.48 5.91 15.41
C ALA A 240 4.19 7.41 15.44
N LEU A 241 5.19 8.21 15.83
CA LEU A 241 5.14 9.68 15.75
C LEU A 241 3.90 10.27 16.45
N ALA A 242 3.54 9.71 17.61
CA ALA A 242 2.38 10.10 18.39
C ALA A 242 2.48 11.55 18.89
N ASN A 243 1.33 12.17 19.17
CA ASN A 243 1.22 13.56 19.65
C ASN A 243 1.89 14.60 18.73
N SER A 244 2.00 14.30 17.43
CA SER A 244 2.54 15.24 16.44
C SER A 244 1.62 16.44 16.27
N THR A 245 2.17 17.66 16.21
CA THR A 245 1.35 18.87 15.96
C THR A 245 1.00 19.05 14.48
N SER A 246 1.71 18.38 13.57
CA SER A 246 1.50 18.49 12.13
C SER A 246 1.69 17.17 11.40
N TRP A 247 0.65 16.70 10.70
CA TRP A 247 0.77 15.59 9.75
C TRP A 247 1.83 15.87 8.67
N ARG A 248 1.93 17.12 8.21
CA ARG A 248 2.83 17.56 7.14
C ARG A 248 4.28 17.51 7.59
N ARG A 249 4.62 18.20 8.68
CA ARG A 249 6.01 18.41 9.11
C ARG A 249 6.56 17.29 9.99
N ASN A 250 5.73 16.66 10.82
CA ASN A 250 6.20 15.66 11.77
C ASN A 250 6.04 14.22 11.25
N ILE A 251 5.04 13.97 10.41
CA ILE A 251 4.73 12.61 9.92
C ILE A 251 5.23 12.40 8.49
N ILE A 252 4.59 13.03 7.50
CA ILE A 252 4.92 12.79 6.09
C ILE A 252 6.37 13.19 5.78
N ARG A 253 6.85 14.34 6.27
CA ARG A 253 8.26 14.72 6.10
C ARG A 253 9.21 13.68 6.71
N SER A 254 8.92 13.14 7.89
CA SER A 254 9.77 12.15 8.58
C SER A 254 9.76 10.79 7.88
N LEU A 255 8.66 10.43 7.22
CA LEU A 255 8.47 9.14 6.55
C LEU A 255 8.75 9.18 5.05
N THR A 256 8.93 10.35 4.44
CA THR A 256 9.22 10.46 3.00
C THR A 256 10.72 10.58 2.78
N GLY A 257 11.27 9.89 1.79
CA GLY A 257 12.71 9.76 1.57
C GLY A 257 13.37 11.03 1.02
N LEU A 258 13.59 12.05 1.85
CA LEU A 258 14.45 13.17 1.53
C LEU A 258 15.93 12.79 1.65
N ARG A 259 16.75 13.41 0.79
CA ARG A 259 18.20 13.37 0.88
C ARG A 259 18.73 14.81 0.86
N ASN A 260 19.90 15.03 1.44
CA ASN A 260 20.63 16.29 1.24
C ASN A 260 21.34 16.28 -0.14
N MET A 261 22.08 17.35 -0.44
CA MET A 261 22.82 17.48 -1.71
C MET A 261 23.92 16.41 -1.87
N ASP A 262 24.48 15.94 -0.76
CA ASP A 262 25.51 14.89 -0.72
C ASP A 262 24.92 13.48 -0.85
N GLY A 263 23.59 13.38 -0.92
CA GLY A 263 22.84 12.12 -1.01
C GLY A 263 22.64 11.40 0.33
N GLU A 264 23.03 12.03 1.44
CA GLU A 264 22.81 11.50 2.79
C GLU A 264 21.32 11.49 3.15
N PRO A 265 20.86 10.45 3.88
CA PRO A 265 19.48 10.39 4.33
C PRO A 265 19.15 11.57 5.26
N GLN A 266 17.94 12.10 5.16
CA GLN A 266 17.45 13.19 6.01
C GLN A 266 16.22 12.78 6.85
N THR A 267 15.75 11.55 6.66
CA THR A 267 14.47 11.08 7.17
C THR A 267 14.56 9.62 7.57
N ILE A 268 13.64 9.18 8.41
CA ILE A 268 13.59 7.80 8.91
C ILE A 268 13.57 6.82 7.74
N TYR A 269 12.70 7.06 6.76
CA TYR A 269 12.56 6.20 5.59
C TYR A 269 13.80 6.21 4.69
N SER A 270 14.42 7.37 4.47
CA SER A 270 15.65 7.43 3.67
C SER A 270 16.80 6.72 4.37
N ASN A 271 16.91 6.83 5.69
CA ASN A 271 17.91 6.11 6.49
C ASN A 271 17.71 4.59 6.40
N LEU A 272 16.47 4.11 6.60
CA LEU A 272 16.12 2.70 6.44
C LEU A 272 16.50 2.18 5.04
N LYS A 273 16.08 2.90 3.99
CA LYS A 273 16.30 2.45 2.61
C LYS A 273 17.75 2.54 2.15
N LEU A 274 18.47 3.61 2.52
CA LEU A 274 19.82 3.88 2.00
C LEU A 274 20.91 3.30 2.86
N VAL A 275 20.81 3.43 4.17
CA VAL A 275 21.86 3.03 5.09
C VAL A 275 21.62 1.58 5.49
N LYS A 276 20.46 1.31 6.11
CA LYS A 276 20.20 -0.01 6.72
C LYS A 276 20.03 -1.13 5.69
N LEU A 277 19.27 -0.90 4.62
CA LEU A 277 19.01 -1.93 3.61
C LEU A 277 20.05 -1.92 2.49
N ARG A 278 20.44 -0.75 1.99
CA ARG A 278 21.31 -0.67 0.81
C ARG A 278 22.80 -0.78 1.14
N GLY A 279 23.25 -0.33 2.33
CA GLY A 279 24.68 -0.16 2.60
C GLY A 279 25.30 0.99 1.80
N TYR A 280 24.59 2.10 1.61
CA TYR A 280 25.12 3.24 0.83
C TYR A 280 26.46 3.72 1.40
N ARG A 281 27.48 3.83 0.53
CA ARG A 281 28.88 4.19 0.87
C ARG A 281 29.60 3.18 1.77
N GLN A 282 29.07 1.99 1.94
CA GLN A 282 29.74 0.87 2.62
C GLN A 282 30.33 -0.09 1.57
N GLU A 283 31.24 -0.96 2.01
CA GLU A 283 31.88 -1.95 1.12
C GLU A 283 30.84 -2.87 0.46
N ASP A 284 29.75 -3.14 1.16
CA ASP A 284 28.66 -4.00 0.75
C ASP A 284 27.48 -3.25 0.09
N ASP A 285 27.67 -2.02 -0.44
CA ASP A 285 26.61 -1.27 -1.15
C ASP A 285 25.98 -2.15 -2.25
N ASN A 286 24.66 -2.32 -2.22
CA ASN A 286 23.92 -3.12 -3.22
C ASN A 286 24.14 -2.64 -4.67
N LEU A 287 24.63 -1.41 -4.87
CA LEU A 287 24.97 -0.88 -6.19
C LEU A 287 26.32 -1.38 -6.73
N ASN A 288 27.23 -1.87 -5.89
CA ASN A 288 28.58 -2.29 -6.30
C ASN A 288 28.58 -3.41 -7.35
N PRO A 289 27.78 -4.49 -7.22
CA PRO A 289 27.69 -5.51 -8.28
C PRO A 289 27.15 -4.95 -9.60
N MET A 290 26.27 -3.94 -9.55
CA MET A 290 25.74 -3.30 -10.76
C MET A 290 26.78 -2.40 -11.42
N ARG A 291 27.65 -1.74 -10.63
CA ARG A 291 28.80 -0.99 -11.14
C ARG A 291 29.77 -1.91 -11.88
N ALA A 292 30.16 -3.01 -11.24
CA ALA A 292 31.04 -4.01 -11.85
C ALA A 292 30.44 -4.58 -13.15
N ALA A 293 29.14 -4.85 -13.16
CA ALA A 293 28.43 -5.30 -14.36
C ALA A 293 28.38 -4.25 -15.47
N TYR A 294 28.26 -2.97 -15.12
CA TYR A 294 28.15 -1.87 -16.08
C TYR A 294 29.51 -1.46 -16.66
N PHE A 295 30.50 -1.22 -15.80
CA PHE A 295 31.80 -0.63 -16.19
C PHE A 295 32.86 -1.69 -16.51
N SER A 296 32.80 -2.86 -15.85
CA SER A 296 33.81 -3.91 -15.99
C SER A 296 33.27 -5.17 -16.68
N ASN A 297 31.99 -5.18 -17.09
CA ASN A 297 31.30 -6.35 -17.66
C ASN A 297 31.33 -7.61 -16.78
N ILE A 298 31.47 -7.46 -15.46
CA ILE A 298 31.49 -8.58 -14.50
C ILE A 298 30.05 -8.87 -14.06
N ALA A 299 29.54 -10.04 -14.37
CA ALA A 299 28.18 -10.42 -13.99
C ALA A 299 28.02 -10.42 -12.46
N PRO A 300 26.90 -9.90 -11.91
CA PRO A 300 26.58 -10.05 -10.50
C PRO A 300 26.49 -11.55 -10.13
N SER A 301 26.94 -11.90 -8.93
CA SER A 301 26.76 -13.27 -8.41
C SER A 301 25.28 -13.63 -8.36
N ARG A 302 24.95 -14.89 -8.68
CA ARG A 302 23.58 -15.42 -8.52
C ARG A 302 23.15 -15.48 -7.05
N ASP A 303 24.11 -15.53 -6.12
CA ASP A 303 23.84 -15.50 -4.68
C ASP A 303 23.79 -14.09 -4.09
N PHE A 304 23.99 -13.05 -4.90
CA PHE A 304 23.87 -11.67 -4.43
C PHE A 304 22.41 -11.35 -4.06
N VAL A 305 22.20 -10.87 -2.84
CA VAL A 305 20.89 -10.48 -2.32
C VAL A 305 20.67 -8.98 -2.43
N MET A 306 19.70 -8.55 -3.24
CA MET A 306 19.26 -7.16 -3.29
C MET A 306 18.39 -6.83 -2.08
N ARG A 307 19.02 -6.49 -0.95
CA ARG A 307 18.32 -6.20 0.33
C ARG A 307 17.18 -5.19 0.24
N THR A 308 17.29 -4.19 -0.64
CA THR A 308 16.27 -3.14 -0.83
C THR A 308 15.01 -3.61 -1.56
N SER A 309 15.02 -4.78 -2.21
CA SER A 309 13.86 -5.30 -2.96
C SER A 309 12.63 -5.51 -2.08
N ILE A 310 12.86 -5.74 -0.77
CA ILE A 310 11.79 -5.91 0.22
C ILE A 310 10.90 -4.67 0.36
N MET A 311 11.40 -3.49 -0.01
CA MET A 311 10.66 -2.22 0.02
C MET A 311 9.86 -1.94 -1.27
N GLY A 312 9.84 -2.89 -2.21
CA GLY A 312 9.13 -2.81 -3.48
C GLY A 312 10.06 -2.69 -4.69
N LEU A 313 9.46 -2.93 -5.86
CA LEU A 313 10.09 -3.00 -7.18
C LEU A 313 9.25 -2.21 -8.20
N PRO A 314 9.86 -1.63 -9.24
CA PRO A 314 11.29 -1.72 -9.57
C PRO A 314 12.15 -0.78 -8.73
N ILE A 315 13.44 -1.13 -8.59
CA ILE A 315 14.47 -0.22 -8.08
C ILE A 315 15.26 0.30 -9.28
N ILE A 316 15.24 1.61 -9.47
CA ILE A 316 15.90 2.25 -10.61
C ILE A 316 17.11 3.03 -10.11
N TYR A 317 18.29 2.63 -10.57
CA TYR A 317 19.54 3.36 -10.39
C TYR A 317 19.90 4.09 -11.68
N GLN A 318 20.16 5.39 -11.57
CA GLN A 318 20.52 6.23 -12.71
C GLN A 318 21.74 7.07 -12.37
N LYS A 319 22.53 7.35 -13.40
CA LYS A 319 23.68 8.26 -13.37
C LYS A 319 24.74 7.90 -12.32
N PHE A 320 24.91 6.62 -12.01
CA PHE A 320 26.00 6.21 -11.12
C PHE A 320 27.33 6.14 -11.88
N GLY A 321 28.41 6.50 -11.21
CA GLY A 321 29.78 6.37 -11.73
C GLY A 321 30.41 5.04 -11.35
N GLU A 322 31.62 4.83 -11.86
CA GLU A 322 32.42 3.62 -11.69
C GLU A 322 32.78 3.36 -10.22
N TYR A 323 33.07 4.43 -9.47
CA TYR A 323 33.44 4.36 -8.06
C TYR A 323 32.27 4.74 -7.14
N PRO A 324 32.23 4.22 -5.90
CA PRO A 324 31.31 4.69 -4.85
C PRO A 324 31.26 6.20 -4.73
N GLY A 325 30.06 6.77 -4.55
CA GLY A 325 29.87 8.22 -4.43
C GLY A 325 30.00 9.04 -5.72
N THR A 326 30.47 8.47 -6.83
CA THR A 326 30.64 9.19 -8.10
C THR A 326 29.39 9.15 -8.98
N THR A 327 29.23 10.17 -9.83
CA THR A 327 28.20 10.21 -10.88
C THR A 327 28.79 9.84 -12.23
N GLY A 328 27.97 9.29 -13.13
CA GLY A 328 28.43 8.81 -14.43
C GLY A 328 27.29 8.45 -15.37
N ARG A 329 27.57 7.59 -16.35
CA ARG A 329 26.57 7.10 -17.33
C ARG A 329 25.86 5.81 -16.90
N GLY A 330 26.23 5.24 -15.75
CA GLY A 330 25.70 3.98 -15.25
C GLY A 330 24.19 4.01 -15.04
N ALA A 331 23.51 2.96 -15.49
CA ALA A 331 22.09 2.74 -15.26
C ALA A 331 21.80 1.25 -15.00
N ALA A 332 20.92 0.99 -14.04
CA ALA A 332 20.47 -0.36 -13.69
C ALA A 332 19.02 -0.33 -13.22
N THR A 333 18.26 -1.36 -13.56
CA THR A 333 16.87 -1.54 -13.08
C THR A 333 16.74 -2.92 -12.46
N ILE A 334 16.20 -2.98 -11.25
CA ILE A 334 15.92 -4.24 -10.55
C ILE A 334 14.41 -4.48 -10.57
N SER A 335 13.96 -5.64 -11.02
CA SER A 335 12.55 -6.02 -11.13
C SER A 335 12.31 -7.50 -10.83
N ASN A 336 11.07 -7.89 -10.58
CA ASN A 336 10.68 -9.29 -10.37
C ASN A 336 10.32 -10.03 -11.68
N ASN A 337 10.79 -9.51 -12.82
CA ASN A 337 10.81 -10.21 -14.09
C ASN A 337 12.05 -9.81 -14.88
N ASP A 338 12.43 -10.67 -15.83
CA ASP A 338 13.63 -10.55 -16.66
C ASP A 338 13.58 -9.35 -17.62
N SER A 339 12.38 -8.94 -18.03
CA SER A 339 12.17 -7.83 -18.96
C SER A 339 12.54 -6.46 -18.38
N GLY A 340 12.64 -6.31 -17.06
CA GLY A 340 12.84 -5.01 -16.41
C GLY A 340 11.54 -4.27 -16.07
N SER A 341 10.37 -4.83 -16.41
CA SER A 341 9.05 -4.18 -16.26
C SER A 341 8.32 -4.58 -14.98
N GLY A 342 8.77 -5.65 -14.34
CA GLY A 342 8.14 -6.27 -13.19
C GLY A 342 8.03 -5.31 -12.01
N ARG A 343 6.89 -5.37 -11.31
CA ARG A 343 6.58 -4.46 -10.21
C ARG A 343 6.13 -5.23 -8.99
N LYS A 344 6.48 -4.70 -7.82
CA LYS A 344 5.97 -5.12 -6.52
C LYS A 344 5.78 -3.87 -5.69
N ALA A 345 4.55 -3.61 -5.25
CA ALA A 345 4.32 -2.48 -4.36
C ALA A 345 4.92 -2.75 -2.97
N SER A 346 5.31 -1.66 -2.29
CA SER A 346 5.82 -1.71 -0.91
C SER A 346 4.89 -2.51 0.00
N PRO A 347 5.45 -3.35 0.90
CA PRO A 347 4.69 -4.08 1.91
C PRO A 347 4.27 -3.20 3.10
N ILE A 348 4.84 -1.98 3.19
CA ILE A 348 4.57 -1.02 4.27
C ILE A 348 3.40 -0.13 3.87
N PHE A 349 2.46 0.01 4.80
CA PHE A 349 1.29 0.88 4.72
C PHE A 349 1.40 1.90 5.85
N VAL A 350 1.42 3.17 5.49
CA VAL A 350 1.36 4.29 6.42
C VAL A 350 -0.04 4.89 6.32
N SER A 351 -0.72 5.03 7.45
CA SER A 351 -1.95 5.81 7.56
C SER A 351 -1.80 6.89 8.62
N VAL A 352 -2.33 8.07 8.35
CA VAL A 352 -2.20 9.24 9.22
C VAL A 352 -3.52 9.56 9.88
N HIS A 353 -3.48 9.71 11.19
CA HIS A 353 -4.66 9.88 12.03
C HIS A 353 -4.61 11.21 12.77
N LYS A 354 -5.79 11.74 13.09
CA LYS A 354 -5.97 12.96 13.89
C LYS A 354 -6.73 12.57 15.16
N ALA A 355 -6.10 12.74 16.30
CA ALA A 355 -6.69 12.49 17.61
C ALA A 355 -7.65 13.61 18.02
N VAL A 356 -8.48 13.34 19.04
CA VAL A 356 -9.49 14.29 19.56
C VAL A 356 -8.85 15.60 20.05
N ASN A 357 -7.64 15.53 20.60
CA ASN A 357 -6.86 16.70 21.03
C ASN A 357 -6.20 17.47 19.86
N ASN A 358 -6.62 17.24 18.61
CA ASN A 358 -6.05 17.81 17.38
C ASN A 358 -4.56 17.49 17.12
N THR A 359 -3.97 16.55 17.86
CA THR A 359 -2.66 16.00 17.50
C THR A 359 -2.79 14.91 16.44
N TYR A 360 -1.66 14.55 15.83
CA TYR A 360 -1.57 13.55 14.79
C TYR A 360 -0.71 12.37 15.24
N PHE A 361 -0.94 11.22 14.63
CA PHE A 361 -0.09 10.04 14.75
C PHE A 361 -0.11 9.25 13.46
N ALA A 362 0.91 8.42 13.24
CA ALA A 362 0.96 7.48 12.13
C ALA A 362 0.68 6.07 12.64
N ARG A 363 -0.06 5.27 11.87
CA ARG A 363 -0.06 3.81 12.02
C ARG A 363 0.71 3.22 10.87
N ILE A 364 1.63 2.32 11.21
CA ILE A 364 2.49 1.64 10.26
C ILE A 364 2.12 0.17 10.32
N LEU A 365 1.70 -0.36 9.17
CA LEU A 365 1.35 -1.76 8.99
C LEU A 365 2.29 -2.36 7.96
N LEU A 366 2.98 -3.44 8.33
CA LEU A 366 3.77 -4.25 7.42
C LEU A 366 2.98 -5.52 7.08
N MET A 367 2.69 -5.74 5.79
CA MET A 367 2.07 -6.98 5.31
C MET A 367 3.06 -7.77 4.45
N ALA A 368 3.55 -8.87 5.00
CA ALA A 368 4.53 -9.75 4.36
C ALA A 368 3.91 -10.42 3.12
N SER A 369 4.59 -10.28 1.99
CA SER A 369 4.15 -10.87 0.72
C SER A 369 5.32 -11.11 -0.21
N LYS A 370 5.29 -12.24 -0.92
CA LYS A 370 6.31 -12.65 -1.87
C LYS A 370 6.61 -11.52 -2.87
N ILE A 371 7.89 -11.21 -3.07
CA ILE A 371 8.36 -10.15 -3.96
C ILE A 371 8.48 -10.62 -5.41
N SER A 372 8.66 -11.93 -5.59
CA SER A 372 8.71 -12.62 -6.88
C SER A 372 7.91 -13.92 -6.78
N PRO A 373 7.29 -14.42 -7.85
CA PRO A 373 6.78 -15.79 -7.89
C PRO A 373 7.90 -16.82 -8.15
N GLU A 374 9.03 -16.38 -8.74
CA GLU A 374 10.13 -17.27 -9.11
C GLU A 374 11.01 -17.60 -7.89
N ARG A 375 11.47 -18.84 -7.84
CA ARG A 375 12.21 -19.41 -6.71
C ARG A 375 13.43 -20.19 -7.21
N ASP A 376 14.51 -20.13 -6.46
CA ASP A 376 15.68 -20.98 -6.69
C ASP A 376 15.50 -22.36 -6.04
N SER A 377 16.54 -23.20 -6.08
CA SER A 377 16.52 -24.54 -5.48
C SER A 377 16.38 -24.57 -3.95
N HIS A 378 16.53 -23.42 -3.28
CA HIS A 378 16.42 -23.26 -1.83
C HIS A 378 15.20 -22.43 -1.43
N ASP A 379 14.21 -22.29 -2.34
CA ASP A 379 13.01 -21.46 -2.15
C ASP A 379 13.30 -19.98 -1.85
N ARG A 380 14.44 -19.46 -2.32
CA ARG A 380 14.77 -18.03 -2.23
C ARG A 380 14.18 -17.27 -3.42
N PRO A 381 13.71 -16.02 -3.26
CA PRO A 381 13.08 -15.28 -4.33
C PRO A 381 14.10 -14.86 -5.40
N VAL A 382 13.86 -15.24 -6.65
CA VAL A 382 14.67 -14.81 -7.80
C VAL A 382 14.10 -13.51 -8.35
N ILE A 383 14.96 -12.51 -8.53
CA ILE A 383 14.66 -11.25 -9.20
C ILE A 383 15.77 -10.96 -10.23
N TYR A 384 15.61 -9.86 -10.97
CA TYR A 384 16.46 -9.58 -12.11
C TYR A 384 17.09 -8.20 -12.02
N ALA A 385 18.40 -8.15 -12.17
CA ALA A 385 19.17 -6.94 -12.38
C ALA A 385 19.39 -6.72 -13.88
N ARG A 386 18.73 -5.72 -14.44
CA ARG A 386 18.95 -5.27 -15.82
C ARG A 386 20.00 -4.17 -15.83
N VAL A 387 21.17 -4.48 -16.38
CA VAL A 387 22.28 -3.53 -16.55
C VAL A 387 22.64 -3.50 -18.03
N ASN A 388 22.65 -2.31 -18.64
CA ASN A 388 22.64 -2.16 -20.09
C ASN A 388 21.44 -2.93 -20.70
N ASN A 389 21.72 -3.82 -21.67
CA ASN A 389 20.73 -4.69 -22.31
C ASN A 389 20.81 -6.14 -21.82
N ARG A 390 21.52 -6.40 -20.71
CA ARG A 390 21.66 -7.74 -20.12
C ARG A 390 20.84 -7.83 -18.85
N SER A 391 20.23 -8.99 -18.64
CA SER A 391 19.46 -9.31 -17.44
C SER A 391 20.21 -10.39 -16.66
N TYR A 392 20.45 -10.13 -15.38
CA TYR A 392 21.18 -11.04 -14.49
C TYR A 392 20.22 -11.52 -13.39
N PRO A 393 19.99 -12.82 -13.25
CA PRO A 393 19.24 -13.34 -12.11
C PRO A 393 20.06 -13.15 -10.83
N ILE A 394 19.43 -12.55 -9.83
CA ILE A 394 19.98 -12.32 -8.49
C ILE A 394 18.89 -12.68 -7.46
N LEU A 395 19.23 -12.68 -6.18
CA LEU A 395 18.27 -12.93 -5.12
C LEU A 395 17.61 -11.64 -4.64
N GLY A 396 16.34 -11.73 -4.30
CA GLY A 396 15.65 -10.70 -3.54
C GLY A 396 15.67 -10.98 -2.03
N ASN A 397 15.38 -9.94 -1.25
CA ASN A 397 15.21 -10.06 0.19
C ASN A 397 13.72 -10.20 0.56
N GLU A 398 13.37 -11.28 1.25
CA GLU A 398 12.03 -11.57 1.81
C GLU A 398 12.06 -11.75 3.34
N ASN A 399 13.11 -11.29 4.03
CA ASN A 399 13.20 -11.32 5.48
C ASN A 399 12.39 -10.18 6.13
N PHE A 400 11.08 -10.36 6.24
CA PHE A 400 10.18 -9.33 6.77
C PHE A 400 10.32 -9.12 8.29
N GLU A 401 10.76 -10.12 9.05
CA GLU A 401 11.06 -9.94 10.49
C GLU A 401 12.27 -9.01 10.67
N GLU A 402 13.33 -9.20 9.90
CA GLU A 402 14.46 -8.26 9.90
C GLU A 402 14.02 -6.85 9.48
N LEU A 403 13.18 -6.73 8.44
CA LEU A 403 12.65 -5.43 8.05
C LEU A 403 11.83 -4.78 9.17
N TRP A 404 10.99 -5.56 9.88
CA TRP A 404 10.21 -5.05 11.00
C TRP A 404 11.10 -4.51 12.11
N ASN A 405 12.12 -5.29 12.52
CA ASN A 405 13.07 -4.88 13.54
C ASN A 405 13.86 -3.63 13.13
N LEU A 406 14.23 -3.53 11.84
CA LEU A 406 14.87 -2.32 11.30
C LEU A 406 13.94 -1.11 11.34
N ILE A 407 12.64 -1.29 11.03
CA ILE A 407 11.63 -0.22 11.10
C ILE A 407 11.47 0.24 12.56
N GLU A 408 11.31 -0.68 13.51
CA GLU A 408 11.20 -0.36 14.93
C GLU A 408 12.42 0.45 15.41
N GLY A 409 13.63 -0.03 15.10
CA GLY A 409 14.87 0.62 15.53
C GLY A 409 15.17 1.97 14.89
N VAL A 410 14.43 2.40 13.85
CA VAL A 410 14.57 3.76 13.28
C VAL A 410 13.39 4.68 13.58
N ILE A 411 12.30 4.14 14.15
CA ILE A 411 11.07 4.89 14.47
C ILE A 411 10.95 5.21 15.95
N GLN A 412 11.40 4.29 16.81
CA GLN A 412 11.63 4.57 18.24
C GLN A 412 12.77 5.57 18.38
#